data_AF-A0A961XLD9-F1
#
_entry.id   AF-A0A961XLD9-F1
#
_cell.length_a   1.000
_cell.length_b   1.000
_cell.length_c   1.000
_cell.angle_alpha   90.00
_cell.angle_beta   90.00
_cell.angle_gamma   90.00
#
_symmetry.space_group_name_H-M   'P 1'
#
loop_
_entity.id
_entity.type
_entity.pdbx_description
1 polymer ?
#
loop_
_entity_poly.entity_id
_entity_poly.type
_entity_poly.pdbx_seq_one_letter_code
_entity_poly.pdbx_strand_id
1 'polypeptide(L)'
;TAGTGKKLSLELGGKSAFIVFEDADLDSAVEGLVDGIWFNQGQVCCAGSRLLVQEGIAEAFLAKVKTRMSRLRLGDPLDKNTDIGPLVDTTQLERVSGLVAQGAKQGATCWQPDSELPGNGWYFRPTLAMDVAPANILAQEEVFGPVLAAMTFRNTAEAIELANNTRYGLAASVWSENINLALHAAPQLKAGVIWINGTNMFDAACGFGGYRESGFGREGGREGMFEYLALKSKPSTPLKEKPEGRAEDPVPADFIDRTPKLFIGGKQVRPDGNYAYRVYDAKGRLAGEAGLGNRKDIREAVAAARKCTAWPSATAFNRAQVLYFLGENLSVRADEFAARLISLTGASAKAARAEVDASVERLFAAAGMADKYEGSVHQPPSRTVTLALHEPVGTLGIVLPDQNPLLGFIATVAPALAMGNTIVAIPSERWPLFATDLYQIIETSDVPAGAVNIVTGKSGELARVLAKHDDLDGLWVIADRDTCKAVELESAGNLKRVWTTNGRLPDWQAGDAALDPMLRRSVEVKNVWVPYVD
;
A
#
# COMPACT_ATOMS: atom_id res chain seq x y z
N THR A 1 13.49 -15.44 3.05
CA THR A 1 12.51 -15.50 4.17
C THR A 1 11.19 -16.15 3.78
N ALA A 2 10.86 -16.27 2.49
CA ALA A 2 9.61 -16.88 2.03
C ALA A 2 9.35 -18.30 2.60
N GLY A 3 8.12 -18.56 3.00
CA GLY A 3 7.59 -19.81 3.56
C GLY A 3 8.02 -20.13 4.98
N THR A 4 8.81 -19.25 5.61
CA THR A 4 9.37 -19.52 6.95
C THR A 4 8.44 -19.13 8.09
N GLY A 5 7.37 -18.38 7.81
CA GLY A 5 6.47 -17.82 8.82
C GLY A 5 7.10 -16.70 9.67
N LYS A 6 8.32 -16.27 9.33
CA LYS A 6 8.95 -15.11 9.94
C LYS A 6 8.19 -13.86 9.54
N LYS A 7 7.90 -13.02 10.52
CA LYS A 7 7.47 -11.65 10.27
C LYS A 7 8.66 -10.82 9.81
N LEU A 8 8.39 -9.85 8.94
CA LEU A 8 9.40 -9.01 8.31
C LEU A 8 8.87 -7.57 8.29
N SER A 9 9.69 -6.64 8.74
CA SER A 9 9.59 -5.21 8.44
C SER A 9 10.83 -4.83 7.63
N LEU A 10 10.68 -3.92 6.67
CA LEU A 10 11.76 -3.43 5.84
C LEU A 10 11.65 -1.90 5.78
N GLU A 11 12.67 -1.22 6.26
CA GLU A 11 12.88 0.21 6.03
C GLU A 11 13.97 0.35 4.97
N LEU A 12 13.60 0.86 3.79
CA LEU A 12 14.49 0.92 2.63
C LEU A 12 14.70 2.36 2.18
N GLY A 13 15.28 2.52 0.99
CA GLY A 13 15.61 3.82 0.41
C GLY A 13 14.41 4.73 0.22
N GLY A 14 14.68 6.03 0.21
CA GLY A 14 13.68 7.07 0.06
C GLY A 14 14.25 8.23 -0.73
N LYS A 15 13.57 8.61 -1.81
CA LYS A 15 13.87 9.85 -2.53
C LYS A 15 12.86 10.93 -2.16
N SER A 16 12.96 11.39 -0.92
CA SER A 16 11.97 12.28 -0.29
C SER A 16 11.82 13.59 -1.06
N ALA A 17 10.58 13.98 -1.32
CA ALA A 17 10.26 15.26 -1.93
C ALA A 17 10.33 16.38 -0.89
N PHE A 18 10.86 17.53 -1.29
CA PHE A 18 10.90 18.77 -0.51
C PHE A 18 10.20 19.84 -1.33
N ILE A 19 8.96 20.16 -0.96
CA ILE A 19 8.05 21.01 -1.75
C ILE A 19 8.01 22.41 -1.15
N VAL A 20 8.31 23.43 -1.94
CA VAL A 20 8.30 24.84 -1.53
C VAL A 20 7.32 25.63 -2.38
N PHE A 21 6.22 26.07 -1.76
CA PHE A 21 5.22 26.93 -2.38
C PHE A 21 5.64 28.40 -2.35
N GLU A 22 5.04 29.23 -3.21
CA GLU A 22 5.33 30.66 -3.33
C GLU A 22 5.16 31.46 -2.02
N ASP A 23 4.28 30.99 -1.14
CA ASP A 23 3.98 31.62 0.15
C ASP A 23 4.78 31.04 1.32
N ALA A 24 5.77 30.19 1.07
CA ALA A 24 6.64 29.66 2.10
C ALA A 24 7.56 30.73 2.71
N ASP A 25 7.91 30.58 3.99
CA ASP A 25 9.08 31.24 4.56
C ASP A 25 10.35 30.70 3.88
N LEU A 26 10.88 31.48 2.92
CA LEU A 26 12.02 31.07 2.10
C LEU A 26 13.29 30.88 2.92
N ASP A 27 13.52 31.69 3.96
CA ASP A 27 14.76 31.60 4.73
C ASP A 27 14.73 30.35 5.62
N SER A 28 13.61 30.09 6.29
CA SER A 28 13.42 28.86 7.06
C SER A 28 13.46 27.62 6.17
N ALA A 29 12.83 27.67 4.98
CA ALA A 29 12.85 26.56 4.02
C ALA A 29 14.26 26.30 3.47
N VAL A 30 15.08 27.33 3.24
CA VAL A 30 16.48 27.16 2.82
C VAL A 30 17.32 26.52 3.91
N GLU A 31 17.22 26.98 5.16
CA GLU A 31 17.95 26.37 6.28
C GLU A 31 17.50 24.93 6.49
N GLY A 32 16.19 24.68 6.51
CA GLY A 32 15.63 23.33 6.62
C GLY A 32 16.05 22.41 5.48
N LEU A 33 16.14 22.90 4.25
CA LEU A 33 16.64 22.14 3.10
C LEU A 33 18.12 21.80 3.24
N VAL A 34 18.92 22.79 3.63
CA VAL A 34 20.38 22.63 3.74
C VAL A 34 20.73 21.63 4.84
N ASP A 35 20.13 21.82 6.01
CA ASP A 35 20.25 20.87 7.11
C ASP A 35 19.60 19.53 6.73
N GLY A 36 18.50 19.52 5.97
CA GLY A 36 17.77 18.31 5.61
C GLY A 36 18.52 17.35 4.67
N ILE A 37 19.33 17.88 3.75
CA ILE A 37 20.05 17.10 2.74
C ILE A 37 21.51 16.89 3.11
N TRP A 38 22.19 17.93 3.59
CA TRP A 38 23.63 17.85 3.82
C TRP A 38 23.97 17.38 5.23
N PHE A 39 22.99 17.30 6.15
CA PHE A 39 23.12 16.50 7.35
C PHE A 39 23.47 15.05 7.02
N ASN A 40 24.45 14.49 7.73
CA ASN A 40 25.05 13.18 7.44
C ASN A 40 25.46 13.00 5.97
N GLN A 41 25.80 14.08 5.26
CA GLN A 41 26.21 14.06 3.86
C GLN A 41 25.16 13.43 2.93
N GLY A 42 23.87 13.53 3.24
CA GLY A 42 22.79 12.89 2.45
C GLY A 42 22.72 11.37 2.60
N GLN A 43 23.48 10.81 3.55
CA GLN A 43 23.49 9.38 3.90
C GLN A 43 22.41 9.08 4.97
N VAL A 44 21.20 9.60 4.74
CA VAL A 44 20.03 9.39 5.60
C VAL A 44 18.84 9.05 4.71
N CYS A 45 18.07 8.04 5.09
CA CYS A 45 16.96 7.50 4.29
C CYS A 45 15.91 8.56 3.93
N CYS A 46 15.75 9.60 4.75
CA CYS A 46 14.73 10.62 4.57
C CYS A 46 15.22 11.93 3.94
N ALA A 47 16.50 12.04 3.53
CA ALA A 47 17.06 13.29 3.00
C ALA A 47 16.16 13.88 1.90
N GLY A 48 15.93 15.20 1.97
CA GLY A 48 15.11 15.98 1.03
C GLY A 48 15.70 16.11 -0.38
N SER A 49 16.28 15.04 -0.92
CA SER A 49 17.13 14.99 -2.11
C SER A 49 16.43 15.38 -3.42
N ARG A 50 15.11 15.60 -3.40
CA ARG A 50 14.31 16.15 -4.51
C ARG A 50 13.60 17.43 -4.10
N LEU A 51 14.16 18.55 -4.52
CA LEU A 51 13.57 19.86 -4.34
C LEU A 51 12.54 20.13 -5.46
N LEU A 52 11.31 20.45 -5.07
CA LEU A 52 10.25 20.95 -5.95
C LEU A 52 9.93 22.38 -5.51
N VAL A 53 10.19 23.38 -6.34
CA VAL A 53 9.95 24.79 -6.01
C VAL A 53 8.97 25.40 -6.98
N GLN A 54 7.99 26.15 -6.46
CA GLN A 54 7.02 26.82 -7.31
C GLN A 54 7.71 27.90 -8.17
N GLU A 55 7.34 27.98 -9.45
CA GLU A 55 8.10 28.76 -10.44
C GLU A 55 8.27 30.25 -10.09
N GLY A 56 7.29 30.88 -9.43
CA GLY A 56 7.34 32.30 -9.06
C GLY A 56 8.45 32.67 -8.07
N ILE A 57 8.97 31.71 -7.31
CA ILE A 57 10.04 31.92 -6.31
C ILE A 57 11.34 31.16 -6.63
N ALA A 58 11.36 30.36 -7.70
CA ALA A 58 12.44 29.40 -7.96
C ALA A 58 13.83 30.05 -8.06
N GLU A 59 13.95 31.15 -8.81
CA GLU A 59 15.24 31.85 -8.97
C GLU A 59 15.76 32.40 -7.63
N ALA A 60 14.91 33.10 -6.88
CA ALA A 60 15.25 33.70 -5.59
C ALA A 60 15.60 32.63 -4.55
N PHE A 61 14.84 31.53 -4.52
CA PHE A 61 15.08 30.41 -3.61
C PHE A 61 16.42 29.72 -3.94
N LEU A 62 16.67 29.36 -5.20
CA LEU A 62 17.91 28.71 -5.61
C LEU A 62 19.15 29.59 -5.39
N ALA A 63 19.03 30.92 -5.51
CA ALA A 63 20.10 31.86 -5.15
C ALA A 63 20.43 31.83 -3.65
N LYS A 64 19.42 31.75 -2.78
CA LYS A 64 19.61 31.59 -1.33
C LYS A 64 20.23 30.23 -1.00
N VAL A 65 19.77 29.16 -1.64
CA VAL A 65 20.36 27.81 -1.49
C VAL A 65 21.84 27.80 -1.85
N LYS A 66 22.22 28.33 -3.03
CA LYS A 66 23.64 28.45 -3.43
C LYS A 66 24.45 29.23 -2.41
N THR A 67 23.95 30.38 -1.97
CA THR A 67 24.61 31.21 -0.95
C THR A 67 24.86 30.44 0.34
N ARG A 68 23.86 29.68 0.81
CA ARG A 68 23.96 28.91 2.05
C ARG A 68 24.87 27.69 1.88
N MET A 69 24.81 27.00 0.75
CA MET A 69 25.70 25.89 0.40
C MET A 69 27.18 26.31 0.36
N SER A 70 27.49 27.50 -0.16
CA SER A 70 28.87 28.04 -0.18
C SER A 70 29.46 28.30 1.20
N ARG A 71 28.65 28.31 2.27
CA ARG A 71 29.11 28.48 3.65
C ARG A 71 29.37 27.15 4.37
N LEU A 72 29.01 26.02 3.76
CA LEU A 72 29.23 24.70 4.35
C LEU A 72 30.71 24.35 4.36
N ARG A 73 31.22 23.96 5.52
CA ARG A 73 32.61 23.61 5.77
C ARG A 73 32.81 22.11 5.59
N LEU A 74 33.58 21.75 4.57
CA LEU A 74 34.03 20.37 4.36
C LEU A 74 35.30 20.14 5.18
N GLY A 75 35.33 19.08 5.99
CA GLY A 75 36.44 18.89 6.92
C GLY A 75 36.41 17.59 7.71
N ASP A 76 37.33 17.50 8.68
CA ASP A 76 37.44 16.38 9.59
C ASP A 76 36.13 16.19 10.38
N PRO A 77 35.48 15.01 10.35
CA PRO A 77 34.26 14.76 11.11
C PRO A 77 34.45 14.86 12.63
N LEU A 78 35.68 14.88 13.15
CA LEU A 78 35.97 15.12 14.56
C LEU A 78 36.04 16.61 14.93
N ASP A 79 36.14 17.52 13.95
CA ASP A 79 36.03 18.95 14.19
C ASP A 79 34.56 19.35 14.30
N LYS A 80 34.19 19.95 15.44
CA LYS A 80 32.83 20.44 15.71
C LYS A 80 32.40 21.58 14.78
N ASN A 81 33.34 22.17 14.04
CA ASN A 81 33.07 23.21 13.05
C ASN A 81 32.84 22.67 11.64
N THR A 82 32.98 21.36 11.42
CA THR A 82 32.71 20.71 10.13
C THR A 82 31.21 20.53 9.95
N ASP A 83 30.69 20.97 8.80
CA ASP A 83 29.30 20.71 8.40
C ASP A 83 29.21 19.39 7.60
N ILE A 84 30.23 19.09 6.79
CA ILE A 84 30.22 17.96 5.85
C ILE A 84 31.51 17.15 5.97
N GLY A 85 31.38 15.93 6.48
CA GLY A 85 32.45 14.93 6.53
C GLY A 85 32.65 14.16 5.21
N PRO A 86 33.50 13.13 5.21
CA PRO A 86 33.67 12.25 4.06
C PRO A 86 32.47 11.31 3.88
N LEU A 87 32.28 10.81 2.66
CA LEU A 87 31.45 9.64 2.40
C LEU A 87 32.05 8.40 3.08
N VAL A 88 31.22 7.37 3.28
CA VAL A 88 31.61 6.18 4.05
C VAL A 88 32.79 5.40 3.45
N ASP A 89 32.88 5.30 2.12
CA ASP A 89 33.95 4.59 1.42
C ASP A 89 34.11 5.03 -0.06
N THR A 90 35.11 4.46 -0.74
CA THR A 90 35.40 4.75 -2.17
C THR A 90 34.30 4.29 -3.12
N THR A 91 33.63 3.18 -2.85
CA THR A 91 32.52 2.66 -3.66
C THR A 91 31.38 3.67 -3.65
N GLN A 92 31.10 4.24 -2.48
CA GLN A 92 30.08 5.26 -2.34
C GLN A 92 30.45 6.56 -3.06
N LEU A 93 31.70 6.99 -2.96
CA LEU A 93 32.21 8.15 -3.72
C LEU A 93 32.09 7.96 -5.23
N GLU A 94 32.49 6.79 -5.74
CA GLU A 94 32.38 6.43 -7.16
C GLU A 94 30.92 6.38 -7.62
N ARG A 95 30.03 5.79 -6.81
CA ARG A 95 28.59 5.73 -7.09
C ARG A 95 27.97 7.12 -7.20
N VAL A 96 28.20 7.98 -6.21
CA VAL A 96 27.67 9.35 -6.20
C VAL A 96 28.21 10.14 -7.39
N SER A 97 29.53 10.05 -7.64
CA SER A 97 30.18 10.71 -8.78
C SER A 97 29.61 10.24 -10.12
N GLY A 98 29.38 8.93 -10.27
CA GLY A 98 28.79 8.33 -11.47
C GLY A 98 27.36 8.80 -11.74
N LEU A 99 26.52 8.84 -10.70
CA LEU A 99 25.13 9.32 -10.81
C LEU A 99 25.08 10.81 -11.21
N VAL A 100 25.90 11.66 -10.59
CA VAL A 100 25.98 13.08 -10.93
C VAL A 100 26.46 13.29 -12.37
N ALA A 101 27.50 12.57 -12.80
CA ALA A 101 27.99 12.64 -14.17
C ALA A 101 26.93 12.16 -15.19
N GLN A 102 26.16 11.12 -14.86
CA GLN A 102 25.06 10.64 -15.71
C GLN A 102 23.91 11.65 -15.76
N GLY A 103 23.53 12.24 -14.63
CA GLY A 103 22.52 13.29 -14.57
C GLY A 103 22.87 14.49 -15.42
N ALA A 104 24.14 14.93 -15.40
CA ALA A 104 24.63 16.01 -16.24
C ALA A 104 24.56 15.66 -17.73
N LYS A 105 24.93 14.43 -18.12
CA LYS A 105 24.76 13.93 -19.51
C LYS A 105 23.29 13.90 -19.95
N GLN A 106 22.36 13.76 -19.02
CA GLN A 106 20.91 13.81 -19.25
C GLN A 106 20.33 15.23 -19.17
N GLY A 107 21.18 16.26 -19.15
CA GLY A 107 20.77 17.66 -19.25
C GLY A 107 20.70 18.43 -17.93
N ALA A 108 21.04 17.82 -16.79
CA ALA A 108 21.06 18.55 -15.52
C ALA A 108 22.27 19.51 -15.44
N THR A 109 22.04 20.71 -14.92
CA THR A 109 23.10 21.70 -14.61
C THR A 109 23.57 21.50 -13.18
N CYS A 110 24.70 20.78 -13.00
CA CYS A 110 25.27 20.51 -11.68
C CYS A 110 26.16 21.67 -11.21
N TRP A 111 25.70 22.41 -10.19
CA TRP A 111 26.46 23.46 -9.51
C TRP A 111 27.06 22.93 -8.20
N GLN A 112 28.31 23.31 -7.91
CA GLN A 112 29.03 23.01 -6.68
C GLN A 112 29.69 24.28 -6.15
N PRO A 113 29.83 24.46 -4.83
CA PRO A 113 30.58 25.58 -4.27
C PRO A 113 32.08 25.44 -4.58
N ASP A 114 32.76 26.58 -4.71
CA ASP A 114 34.21 26.64 -4.85
C ASP A 114 34.89 26.40 -3.49
N SER A 115 34.91 25.13 -3.08
CA SER A 115 35.55 24.68 -1.84
C SER A 115 36.70 23.71 -2.13
N GLU A 116 37.79 23.87 -1.37
CA GLU A 116 38.90 22.93 -1.39
C GLU A 116 38.45 21.60 -0.76
N LEU A 117 38.71 20.50 -1.46
CA LEU A 117 38.48 19.16 -0.93
C LEU A 117 39.67 18.78 -0.02
N PRO A 118 39.42 18.26 1.19
CA PRO A 118 40.50 17.76 2.02
C PRO A 118 41.34 16.68 1.31
N GLY A 119 42.66 16.72 1.48
CA GLY A 119 43.60 15.86 0.74
C GLY A 119 43.60 14.38 1.12
N ASN A 120 42.89 13.99 2.20
CA ASN A 120 42.78 12.61 2.65
C ASN A 120 41.35 12.30 3.08
N GLY A 121 40.73 11.26 2.53
CA GLY A 121 39.35 10.83 2.78
C GLY A 121 38.47 10.88 1.52
N TRP A 122 37.24 10.36 1.63
CA TRP A 122 36.31 10.22 0.50
C TRP A 122 35.34 11.40 0.41
N TYR A 123 35.84 12.59 0.16
CA TYR A 123 35.00 13.79 0.12
C TYR A 123 34.32 13.98 -1.24
N PHE A 124 33.05 14.39 -1.21
CA PHE A 124 32.30 14.82 -2.38
C PHE A 124 31.70 16.20 -2.12
N ARG A 125 31.80 17.10 -3.11
CA ARG A 125 31.26 18.46 -2.95
C ARG A 125 29.73 18.47 -2.90
N PRO A 126 29.11 19.27 -2.03
CA PRO A 126 27.69 19.60 -2.11
C PRO A 126 27.29 19.95 -3.53
N THR A 127 26.31 19.25 -4.08
CA THR A 127 25.91 19.42 -5.48
C THR A 127 24.45 19.79 -5.57
N LEU A 128 24.15 20.90 -6.23
CA LEU A 128 22.82 21.31 -6.62
C LEU A 128 22.67 21.08 -8.12
N ALA A 129 21.93 20.04 -8.50
CA ALA A 129 21.55 19.79 -9.88
C ALA A 129 20.27 20.56 -10.20
N MET A 130 20.36 21.51 -11.13
CA MET A 130 19.25 22.32 -11.65
C MET A 130 18.83 21.80 -13.03
N ASP A 131 17.74 22.32 -13.57
CA ASP A 131 17.20 21.94 -14.90
C ASP A 131 16.94 20.44 -15.01
N VAL A 132 16.60 19.80 -13.88
CA VAL A 132 16.38 18.36 -13.82
C VAL A 132 15.01 18.05 -14.41
N ALA A 133 14.98 17.35 -15.54
CA ALA A 133 13.73 16.80 -16.08
C ALA A 133 13.23 15.64 -15.20
N PRO A 134 11.91 15.38 -15.10
CA PRO A 134 11.37 14.30 -14.28
C PRO A 134 11.96 12.91 -14.58
N ALA A 135 12.34 12.64 -15.84
CA ALA A 135 12.95 11.37 -16.26
C ALA A 135 14.48 11.28 -16.01
N ASN A 136 15.12 12.34 -15.52
CA ASN A 136 16.54 12.35 -15.22
C ASN A 136 16.85 11.38 -14.07
N ILE A 137 17.99 10.70 -14.13
CA ILE A 137 18.41 9.75 -13.10
C ILE A 137 18.49 10.38 -11.71
N LEU A 138 18.88 11.67 -11.62
CA LEU A 138 18.94 12.40 -10.35
C LEU A 138 17.56 12.70 -9.76
N ALA A 139 16.47 12.60 -10.54
CA ALA A 139 15.08 12.69 -10.07
C ALA A 139 14.47 11.33 -9.75
N GLN A 140 14.99 10.24 -10.31
CA GLN A 140 14.40 8.90 -10.19
C GLN A 140 15.14 7.98 -9.21
N GLU A 141 16.47 8.03 -9.22
CA GLU A 141 17.31 7.15 -8.40
C GLU A 141 17.74 7.82 -7.09
N GLU A 142 17.82 7.03 -6.03
CA GLU A 142 18.37 7.46 -4.75
C GLU A 142 19.87 7.73 -4.89
N VAL A 143 20.27 8.96 -4.57
CA VAL A 143 21.67 9.38 -4.49
C VAL A 143 21.99 9.48 -3.01
N PHE A 144 22.65 8.45 -2.47
CA PHE A 144 23.02 8.40 -1.06
C PHE A 144 24.31 9.21 -0.84
N GLY A 145 24.18 10.53 -0.89
CA GLY A 145 25.29 11.47 -0.91
C GLY A 145 24.78 12.92 -0.97
N PRO A 146 25.68 13.92 -0.91
CA PRO A 146 25.30 15.32 -0.72
C PRO A 146 24.84 16.00 -2.03
N VAL A 147 23.82 15.43 -2.68
CA VAL A 147 23.30 15.82 -4.00
C VAL A 147 21.81 16.15 -3.91
N LEU A 148 21.46 17.35 -4.36
CA LEU A 148 20.09 17.84 -4.45
C LEU A 148 19.67 17.97 -5.92
N ALA A 149 18.57 17.34 -6.31
CA ALA A 149 17.94 17.51 -7.62
C ALA A 149 16.77 18.50 -7.51
N ALA A 150 16.84 19.60 -8.25
CA ALA A 150 15.84 20.65 -8.24
C ALA A 150 14.99 20.64 -9.51
N MET A 151 13.67 20.69 -9.32
CA MET A 151 12.66 20.83 -10.36
C MET A 151 11.68 21.93 -9.95
N THR A 152 10.96 22.49 -10.93
CA THR A 152 9.90 23.46 -10.66
C THR A 152 8.51 22.90 -10.90
N PHE A 153 7.50 23.56 -10.35
CA PHE A 153 6.09 23.29 -10.63
C PHE A 153 5.29 24.61 -10.70
N ARG A 154 4.13 24.57 -11.35
CA ARG A 154 3.26 25.73 -11.56
C ARG A 154 2.11 25.79 -10.56
N ASN A 155 1.57 24.63 -10.19
CA ASN A 155 0.42 24.52 -9.29
C ASN A 155 0.53 23.30 -8.37
N THR A 156 -0.33 23.25 -7.35
CA THR A 156 -0.35 22.20 -6.34
C THR A 156 -0.53 20.80 -6.92
N ALA A 157 -1.38 20.63 -7.94
CA ALA A 157 -1.60 19.32 -8.56
C ALA A 157 -0.33 18.80 -9.25
N GLU A 158 0.38 19.67 -9.97
CA GLU A 158 1.67 19.34 -10.59
C GLU A 158 2.75 19.02 -9.54
N ALA A 159 2.79 19.75 -8.41
CA ALA A 159 3.70 19.44 -7.31
C ALA A 159 3.47 18.03 -6.76
N ILE A 160 2.21 17.66 -6.54
CA ILE A 160 1.83 16.33 -6.03
C ILE A 160 2.14 15.25 -7.06
N GLU A 161 1.83 15.47 -8.34
CA GLU A 161 2.15 14.54 -9.42
C GLU A 161 3.65 14.29 -9.50
N LEU A 162 4.45 15.36 -9.53
CA LEU A 162 5.90 15.26 -9.54
C LEU A 162 6.39 14.51 -8.30
N ALA A 163 5.99 14.92 -7.09
CA ALA A 163 6.40 14.29 -5.83
C ALA A 163 6.11 12.78 -5.80
N ASN A 164 4.93 12.37 -6.28
CA ASN A 164 4.49 10.98 -6.30
C ASN A 164 5.07 10.15 -7.45
N ASN A 165 5.65 10.80 -8.48
CA ASN A 165 6.32 10.17 -9.62
C ASN A 165 7.69 9.62 -9.22
N THR A 166 7.65 8.55 -8.43
CA THR A 166 8.77 7.79 -7.92
C THR A 166 8.25 6.44 -7.43
N ARG A 167 9.10 5.41 -7.49
CA ARG A 167 8.79 4.08 -6.92
C ARG A 167 8.87 4.04 -5.38
N TYR A 168 9.44 5.08 -4.79
CA TYR A 168 9.59 5.24 -3.34
C TYR A 168 8.35 5.86 -2.69
N GLY A 169 8.32 5.84 -1.36
CA GLY A 169 7.25 6.42 -0.54
C GLY A 169 7.60 6.47 0.94
N LEU A 170 8.74 7.07 1.29
CA LEU A 170 9.24 7.13 2.67
C LEU A 170 8.79 8.40 3.40
N ALA A 171 9.38 9.54 3.04
CA ALA A 171 9.09 10.82 3.66
C ALA A 171 8.89 11.94 2.62
N ALA A 172 8.27 13.05 3.03
CA ALA A 172 8.26 14.30 2.27
C ALA A 172 8.13 15.51 3.21
N SER A 173 8.51 16.67 2.70
CA SER A 173 8.41 17.96 3.39
C SER A 173 7.60 18.94 2.54
N VAL A 174 6.74 19.71 3.18
CA VAL A 174 5.85 20.71 2.55
C VAL A 174 6.05 22.04 3.25
N TRP A 175 6.40 23.07 2.49
CA TRP A 175 6.63 24.43 2.98
C TRP A 175 5.60 25.40 2.40
N SER A 176 4.80 25.99 3.27
CA SER A 176 3.80 27.01 2.97
C SER A 176 3.34 27.68 4.27
N GLU A 177 3.19 29.00 4.28
CA GLU A 177 2.60 29.72 5.41
C GLU A 177 1.07 29.60 5.45
N ASN A 178 0.45 29.05 4.39
CA ASN A 178 -0.99 28.83 4.32
C ASN A 178 -1.37 27.43 4.82
N ILE A 179 -2.03 27.40 5.97
CA ILE A 179 -2.52 26.17 6.61
C ILE A 179 -3.39 25.31 5.68
N ASN A 180 -4.25 25.92 4.85
CA ASN A 180 -5.12 25.18 3.94
C ASN A 180 -4.31 24.49 2.85
N LEU A 181 -3.31 25.18 2.29
CA LEU A 181 -2.47 24.63 1.23
C LEU A 181 -1.61 23.47 1.76
N ALA A 182 -0.95 23.68 2.90
CA ALA A 182 -0.11 22.65 3.52
C ALA A 182 -0.91 21.39 3.88
N LEU A 183 -2.06 21.55 4.56
CA LEU A 183 -2.92 20.43 4.93
C LEU A 183 -3.71 19.82 3.76
N HIS A 184 -3.87 20.55 2.66
CA HIS A 184 -4.41 19.99 1.41
C HIS A 184 -3.38 19.11 0.69
N ALA A 185 -2.11 19.54 0.63
CA ALA A 185 -1.06 18.81 -0.06
C ALA A 185 -0.62 17.54 0.70
N ALA A 186 -0.43 17.64 2.02
CA ALA A 186 0.09 16.56 2.86
C ALA A 186 -0.57 15.18 2.66
N PRO A 187 -1.91 15.01 2.72
CA PRO A 187 -2.53 13.70 2.57
C PRO A 187 -2.38 13.10 1.15
N GLN A 188 -2.20 13.95 0.12
CA GLN A 188 -2.08 13.52 -1.27
C GLN A 188 -0.69 12.99 -1.63
N LEU A 189 0.33 13.32 -0.82
CA LEU A 189 1.68 12.82 -0.99
C LEU A 189 1.77 11.34 -0.61
N LYS A 190 2.42 10.55 -1.46
CA LYS A 190 2.56 9.10 -1.30
C LYS A 190 3.83 8.77 -0.52
N ALA A 191 3.82 9.13 0.78
CA ALA A 191 4.89 8.87 1.74
C ALA A 191 4.31 8.55 3.12
N GLY A 192 5.03 7.76 3.92
CA GLY A 192 4.60 7.42 5.28
C GLY A 192 4.84 8.51 6.32
N VAL A 193 5.71 9.49 6.04
CA VAL A 193 5.96 10.64 6.92
C VAL A 193 5.94 11.95 6.15
N ILE A 194 5.15 12.92 6.61
CA ILE A 194 5.06 14.26 6.04
C ILE A 194 5.43 15.28 7.12
N TRP A 195 6.34 16.20 6.81
CA TRP A 195 6.67 17.34 7.67
C TRP A 195 6.14 18.64 7.06
N ILE A 196 5.32 19.38 7.80
CA ILE A 196 4.86 20.71 7.40
C ILE A 196 5.78 21.77 8.03
N ASN A 197 6.35 22.64 7.21
CA ASN A 197 7.29 23.71 7.58
C ASN A 197 8.47 23.21 8.43
N GLY A 198 8.98 22.03 8.06
CA GLY A 198 10.09 21.36 8.70
C GLY A 198 10.53 20.13 7.91
N THR A 199 11.62 19.48 8.32
CA THR A 199 12.09 18.21 7.75
C THR A 199 12.92 17.45 8.78
N ASN A 200 13.10 16.15 8.57
CA ASN A 200 13.95 15.29 9.42
C ASN A 200 13.58 15.37 10.92
N MET A 201 12.29 15.51 11.23
CA MET A 201 11.79 15.51 12.60
C MET A 201 11.47 14.09 13.02
N PHE A 202 12.04 13.68 14.16
CA PHE A 202 11.92 12.33 14.70
C PHE A 202 11.60 12.39 16.18
N ASP A 203 10.79 11.43 16.64
CA ASP A 203 10.54 11.19 18.05
C ASP A 203 10.20 9.71 18.26
N ALA A 204 10.58 9.16 19.41
CA ALA A 204 10.38 7.74 19.71
C ALA A 204 8.90 7.33 19.77
N ALA A 205 7.98 8.25 20.06
CA ALA A 205 6.54 8.00 20.07
C ALA A 205 5.90 8.09 18.67
N CYS A 206 6.62 8.62 17.68
CA CYS A 206 6.09 8.85 16.34
C CYS A 206 6.62 7.78 15.37
N GLY A 207 5.77 6.83 14.96
CA GLY A 207 6.15 5.80 14.00
C GLY A 207 6.73 6.34 12.68
N PHE A 208 7.90 5.85 12.27
CA PHE A 208 8.53 6.16 11.00
C PHE A 208 8.49 4.93 10.10
N GLY A 209 8.20 5.11 8.82
CA GLY A 209 8.38 4.06 7.83
C GLY A 209 7.63 4.31 6.54
N GLY A 210 8.04 3.61 5.48
CA GLY A 210 7.55 3.84 4.12
C GLY A 210 6.48 2.87 3.61
N TYR A 211 6.14 3.05 2.34
CA TYR A 211 5.43 2.07 1.50
C TYR A 211 5.96 2.12 0.06
N ARG A 212 5.39 1.30 -0.84
CA ARG A 212 5.97 0.98 -2.17
C ARG A 212 7.35 0.34 -2.00
N GLU A 213 8.34 0.76 -2.78
CA GLU A 213 9.70 0.22 -2.69
C GLU A 213 10.52 0.79 -1.53
N SER A 214 9.97 1.74 -0.77
CA SER A 214 10.56 2.16 0.51
C SER A 214 10.35 1.14 1.63
N GLY A 215 9.64 0.05 1.35
CA GLY A 215 9.46 -1.07 2.26
C GLY A 215 8.09 -1.08 2.95
N PHE A 216 8.02 -1.65 4.14
CA PHE A 216 6.78 -1.81 4.91
C PHE A 216 7.06 -2.09 6.39
N GLY A 217 6.09 -1.72 7.23
CA GLY A 217 6.23 -1.70 8.68
C GLY A 217 6.42 -0.27 9.19
N ARG A 218 6.44 -0.11 10.51
CA ARG A 218 6.78 1.16 11.15
C ARG A 218 7.75 0.89 12.30
N GLU A 219 8.62 1.86 12.58
CA GLU A 219 9.52 1.86 13.72
C GLU A 219 9.21 3.06 14.63
N GLY A 220 9.10 2.84 15.94
CA GLY A 220 8.65 3.87 16.88
C GLY A 220 7.13 3.91 17.08
N GLY A 221 6.71 4.54 18.17
CA GLY A 221 5.31 4.63 18.57
C GLY A 221 4.67 3.28 18.92
N ARG A 222 3.35 3.31 19.13
CA ARG A 222 2.54 2.09 19.32
C ARG A 222 2.44 1.29 18.01
N GLU A 223 2.49 2.01 16.90
CA GLU A 223 2.42 1.50 15.54
C GLU A 223 3.59 0.56 15.26
N GLY A 224 4.82 0.94 15.63
CA GLY A 224 5.97 0.07 15.44
C GLY A 224 6.01 -1.13 16.40
N MET A 225 5.43 -1.02 17.60
CA MET A 225 5.30 -2.18 18.51
C MET A 225 4.54 -3.33 17.85
N PHE A 226 3.56 -3.01 17.01
CA PHE A 226 2.80 -4.04 16.31
C PHE A 226 3.66 -4.92 15.43
N GLU A 227 4.83 -4.48 14.96
CA GLU A 227 5.75 -5.29 14.17
C GLU A 227 6.43 -6.38 14.98
N TYR A 228 6.58 -6.18 16.29
CA TYR A 228 7.20 -7.14 17.21
C TYR A 228 6.19 -7.99 18.00
N LEU A 229 4.88 -7.72 17.84
CA LEU A 229 3.82 -8.47 18.49
C LEU A 229 3.23 -9.55 17.58
N ALA A 230 2.88 -10.68 18.20
CA ALA A 230 2.05 -11.73 17.63
C ALA A 230 0.72 -11.78 18.40
N LEU A 231 -0.38 -11.93 17.68
CA LEU A 231 -1.69 -12.11 18.30
C LEU A 231 -1.70 -13.43 19.08
N LYS A 232 -2.20 -13.38 20.31
CA LYS A 232 -2.44 -14.56 21.12
C LYS A 232 -3.71 -15.26 20.61
N SER A 233 -3.61 -16.04 19.54
CA SER A 233 -4.74 -16.76 18.96
C SER A 233 -4.83 -18.19 19.47
N LYS A 234 -6.04 -18.77 19.41
CA LYS A 234 -6.22 -20.24 19.49
C LYS A 234 -5.42 -20.93 18.37
N PRO A 235 -5.04 -22.21 18.53
CA PRO A 235 -4.36 -22.94 17.48
C PRO A 235 -5.22 -22.95 16.21
N SER A 236 -4.74 -22.29 15.16
CA SER A 236 -5.36 -22.30 13.84
C SER A 236 -5.28 -23.71 13.25
N THR A 237 -6.39 -24.22 12.70
CA THR A 237 -6.42 -25.54 12.06
C THR A 237 -5.63 -25.51 10.74
N PRO A 238 -4.85 -26.55 10.40
CA PRO A 238 -4.27 -26.68 9.07
C PRO A 238 -5.36 -26.63 8.01
N LEU A 239 -5.09 -25.93 6.89
CA LEU A 239 -5.96 -25.99 5.73
C LEU A 239 -6.01 -27.43 5.21
N LYS A 240 -7.21 -27.90 4.86
CA LYS A 240 -7.34 -29.24 4.26
C LYS A 240 -6.77 -29.20 2.85
N GLU A 241 -6.07 -30.26 2.47
CA GLU A 241 -5.60 -30.44 1.10
C GLU A 241 -6.77 -30.41 0.11
N LYS A 242 -6.52 -29.82 -1.05
CA LYS A 242 -7.47 -29.84 -2.15
C LYS A 242 -7.56 -31.28 -2.67
N PRO A 243 -8.76 -31.90 -2.69
CA PRO A 243 -8.89 -33.24 -3.27
C PRO A 243 -8.48 -33.23 -4.75
N GLU A 244 -7.91 -34.34 -5.22
CA GLU A 244 -7.53 -34.50 -6.62
C GLU A 244 -8.74 -34.38 -7.56
N GLY A 245 -8.47 -33.94 -8.79
CA GLY A 245 -9.49 -33.74 -9.82
C GLY A 245 -10.31 -35.01 -10.06
N ARG A 246 -11.64 -34.87 -10.10
CA ARG A 246 -12.53 -35.97 -10.43
C ARG A 246 -12.65 -36.11 -11.95
N ALA A 247 -12.76 -37.35 -12.42
CA ALA A 247 -13.08 -37.63 -13.81
C ALA A 247 -14.40 -36.94 -14.21
N GLU A 248 -14.45 -36.44 -15.44
CA GLU A 248 -15.63 -35.77 -15.98
C GLU A 248 -16.81 -36.74 -16.10
N ASP A 249 -17.77 -36.64 -15.18
CA ASP A 249 -19.08 -37.30 -15.33
C ASP A 249 -19.85 -36.66 -16.50
N PRO A 250 -20.59 -37.44 -17.31
CA PRO A 250 -21.39 -36.90 -18.42
C PRO A 250 -22.42 -35.88 -17.92
N VAL A 251 -22.58 -34.78 -18.67
CA VAL A 251 -23.54 -33.73 -18.36
C VAL A 251 -24.96 -34.30 -18.44
N PRO A 252 -25.81 -34.14 -17.41
CA PRO A 252 -27.19 -34.62 -17.44
C PRO A 252 -27.97 -34.05 -18.63
N ALA A 253 -28.86 -34.85 -19.22
CA ALA A 253 -29.66 -34.44 -20.40
C ALA A 253 -30.61 -33.26 -20.13
N ASP A 254 -30.93 -33.00 -18.86
CA ASP A 254 -31.76 -31.91 -18.34
C ASP A 254 -30.94 -30.73 -17.80
N PHE A 255 -29.62 -30.69 -18.04
CA PHE A 255 -28.75 -29.62 -17.58
C PHE A 255 -29.03 -28.31 -18.33
N ILE A 256 -29.51 -27.31 -17.60
CA ILE A 256 -29.62 -25.93 -18.08
C ILE A 256 -28.30 -25.21 -17.78
N ASP A 257 -27.67 -24.64 -18.82
CA ASP A 257 -26.49 -23.80 -18.68
C ASP A 257 -26.80 -22.59 -17.80
N ARG A 258 -26.23 -22.61 -16.60
CA ARG A 258 -26.28 -21.55 -15.59
C ARG A 258 -24.88 -21.11 -15.21
N THR A 259 -23.93 -21.21 -16.14
CA THR A 259 -22.52 -20.94 -15.90
C THR A 259 -22.32 -19.48 -15.54
N PRO A 260 -21.92 -19.18 -14.29
CA PRO A 260 -21.60 -17.82 -13.90
C PRO A 260 -20.33 -17.34 -14.58
N LYS A 261 -20.28 -16.03 -14.76
CA LYS A 261 -19.14 -15.29 -15.31
C LYS A 261 -18.16 -14.90 -14.19
N LEU A 262 -17.15 -14.10 -14.52
CA LEU A 262 -16.36 -13.35 -13.53
C LEU A 262 -17.10 -12.04 -13.20
N PHE A 263 -16.72 -11.34 -12.12
CA PHE A 263 -17.25 -10.02 -11.80
C PHE A 263 -16.12 -8.99 -11.81
N ILE A 264 -16.06 -8.13 -12.83
CA ILE A 264 -14.96 -7.18 -13.01
C ILE A 264 -15.53 -5.83 -13.41
N GLY A 265 -15.14 -4.77 -12.69
CA GLY A 265 -15.57 -3.41 -13.00
C GLY A 265 -17.08 -3.20 -12.86
N GLY A 266 -17.70 -3.81 -11.85
CA GLY A 266 -19.13 -3.63 -11.57
C GLY A 266 -20.07 -4.38 -12.52
N LYS A 267 -19.57 -5.37 -13.26
CA LYS A 267 -20.37 -6.17 -14.19
C LYS A 267 -19.84 -7.59 -14.33
N GLN A 268 -20.73 -8.47 -14.77
CA GLN A 268 -20.38 -9.84 -15.11
C GLN A 268 -19.67 -9.93 -16.48
N VAL A 269 -18.48 -10.55 -16.53
CA VAL A 269 -17.65 -10.67 -17.75
C VAL A 269 -17.21 -12.11 -18.00
N ARG A 270 -17.20 -12.55 -19.27
CA ARG A 270 -16.70 -13.89 -19.61
C ARG A 270 -15.21 -13.99 -19.31
N PRO A 271 -14.71 -15.14 -18.82
CA PRO A 271 -13.28 -15.37 -18.72
C PRO A 271 -12.63 -15.20 -20.10
N ASP A 272 -11.49 -14.53 -20.15
CA ASP A 272 -10.76 -14.29 -21.41
C ASP A 272 -10.46 -15.58 -22.17
N GLY A 273 -10.10 -16.65 -21.45
CA GLY A 273 -9.86 -17.97 -22.04
C GLY A 273 -11.12 -18.67 -22.57
N ASN A 274 -12.32 -18.16 -22.30
CA ASN A 274 -13.61 -18.80 -22.58
C ASN A 274 -13.75 -20.23 -22.02
N TYR A 275 -13.00 -20.56 -20.98
CA TYR A 275 -13.12 -21.84 -20.27
C TYR A 275 -13.94 -21.67 -18.99
N ALA A 276 -14.66 -22.73 -18.63
CA ALA A 276 -15.27 -22.90 -17.33
C ALA A 276 -14.82 -24.25 -16.74
N TYR A 277 -14.94 -24.40 -15.43
CA TYR A 277 -14.65 -25.65 -14.74
C TYR A 277 -15.85 -26.11 -13.91
N ARG A 278 -16.02 -27.43 -13.81
CA ARG A 278 -17.15 -28.04 -13.10
C ARG A 278 -17.00 -27.87 -11.59
N VAL A 279 -18.12 -27.54 -10.95
CA VAL A 279 -18.26 -27.42 -9.51
C VAL A 279 -19.15 -28.56 -9.02
N TYR A 280 -18.67 -29.31 -8.04
CA TYR A 280 -19.38 -30.45 -7.48
C TYR A 280 -19.88 -30.18 -6.06
N ASP A 281 -21.05 -30.74 -5.74
CA ASP A 281 -21.63 -30.67 -4.42
C ASP A 281 -20.96 -31.66 -3.44
N ALA A 282 -21.40 -31.66 -2.17
CA ALA A 282 -20.81 -32.49 -1.14
C ALA A 282 -21.01 -34.00 -1.35
N LYS A 283 -22.02 -34.38 -2.14
CA LYS A 283 -22.28 -35.77 -2.56
C LYS A 283 -21.58 -36.09 -3.88
N GLY A 284 -20.81 -35.15 -4.43
CA GLY A 284 -20.09 -35.29 -5.66
C GLY A 284 -20.96 -35.23 -6.92
N ARG A 285 -22.16 -34.64 -6.85
CA ARG A 285 -23.02 -34.38 -8.02
C ARG A 285 -22.63 -33.04 -8.65
N LEU A 286 -22.82 -32.90 -9.96
CA LEU A 286 -22.59 -31.62 -10.64
C LEU A 286 -23.54 -30.54 -10.08
N ALA A 287 -22.98 -29.50 -9.45
CA ALA A 287 -23.73 -28.39 -8.89
C ALA A 287 -23.84 -27.21 -9.87
N GLY A 288 -22.90 -27.11 -10.80
CA GLY A 288 -22.81 -26.07 -11.82
C GLY A 288 -21.41 -25.99 -12.39
N GLU A 289 -21.12 -24.90 -13.09
CA GLU A 289 -19.80 -24.56 -13.60
C GLU A 289 -19.39 -23.18 -13.08
N ALA A 290 -18.12 -22.82 -13.18
CA ALA A 290 -17.63 -21.48 -12.87
C ALA A 290 -16.58 -21.06 -13.89
N GLY A 291 -16.52 -19.76 -14.21
CA GLY A 291 -15.52 -19.23 -15.13
C GLY A 291 -14.09 -19.55 -14.69
N LEU A 292 -13.25 -20.02 -15.61
CA LEU A 292 -11.83 -20.29 -15.36
C LEU A 292 -11.00 -19.05 -15.72
N GLY A 293 -10.83 -18.15 -14.75
CA GLY A 293 -10.05 -16.94 -14.91
C GLY A 293 -8.56 -17.22 -15.15
N ASN A 294 -7.90 -16.32 -15.88
CA ASN A 294 -6.49 -16.41 -16.23
C ASN A 294 -5.72 -15.12 -15.87
N ARG A 295 -4.45 -15.02 -16.32
CA ARG A 295 -3.61 -13.84 -16.11
C ARG A 295 -4.19 -12.54 -16.67
N LYS A 296 -4.85 -12.60 -17.83
CA LYS A 296 -5.46 -11.41 -18.45
C LYS A 296 -6.67 -10.97 -17.65
N ASP A 297 -7.50 -11.88 -17.15
CA ASP A 297 -8.62 -11.52 -16.28
C ASP A 297 -8.15 -10.82 -14.99
N ILE A 298 -7.05 -11.29 -14.38
CA ILE A 298 -6.41 -10.59 -13.25
C ILE A 298 -5.95 -9.19 -13.63
N ARG A 299 -5.32 -9.02 -14.80
CA ARG A 299 -4.90 -7.69 -15.29
C ARG A 299 -6.10 -6.75 -15.44
N GLU A 300 -7.20 -7.23 -16.04
CA GLU A 300 -8.41 -6.42 -16.21
C GLU A 300 -9.06 -6.09 -14.86
N ALA A 301 -9.05 -7.02 -13.90
CA ALA A 301 -9.53 -6.79 -12.54
C ALA A 301 -8.70 -5.74 -11.79
N VAL A 302 -7.37 -5.82 -11.86
CA VAL A 302 -6.47 -4.80 -11.27
C VAL A 302 -6.67 -3.45 -11.96
N ALA A 303 -6.75 -3.43 -13.29
CA ALA A 303 -7.00 -2.20 -14.04
C ALA A 303 -8.36 -1.57 -13.68
N ALA A 304 -9.41 -2.36 -13.47
CA ALA A 304 -10.71 -1.90 -13.01
C ALA A 304 -10.64 -1.33 -11.58
N ALA A 305 -9.90 -2.00 -10.68
CA ALA A 305 -9.67 -1.53 -9.32
C ALA A 305 -8.92 -0.19 -9.29
N ARG A 306 -7.85 -0.04 -10.09
CA ARG A 306 -7.08 1.21 -10.19
C ARG A 306 -7.85 2.37 -10.79
N LYS A 307 -8.72 2.10 -11.77
CA LYS A 307 -9.61 3.11 -12.37
C LYS A 307 -10.72 3.55 -11.41
N CYS A 308 -11.02 2.78 -10.36
CA CYS A 308 -12.04 3.11 -9.38
C CYS A 308 -11.53 4.20 -8.43
N THR A 309 -11.71 5.46 -8.80
CA THR A 309 -11.43 6.62 -7.93
C THR A 309 -12.58 6.91 -6.97
N ALA A 310 -13.81 6.51 -7.33
CA ALA A 310 -15.01 6.77 -6.54
C ALA A 310 -14.96 6.16 -5.13
N TRP A 311 -14.35 4.98 -4.96
CA TRP A 311 -14.31 4.30 -3.66
C TRP A 311 -13.22 4.85 -2.72
N PRO A 312 -11.94 4.98 -3.14
CA PRO A 312 -10.92 5.58 -2.29
C PRO A 312 -11.21 7.04 -1.91
N SER A 313 -11.90 7.79 -2.78
CA SER A 313 -12.31 9.19 -2.52
C SER A 313 -13.63 9.31 -1.75
N ALA A 314 -14.38 8.22 -1.54
CA ALA A 314 -15.61 8.26 -0.76
C ALA A 314 -15.31 8.59 0.70
N THR A 315 -16.18 9.37 1.33
CA THR A 315 -16.10 9.61 2.77
C THR A 315 -16.27 8.30 3.54
N ALA A 316 -15.71 8.23 4.73
CA ALA A 316 -15.85 7.07 5.61
C ALA A 316 -17.33 6.71 5.88
N PHE A 317 -18.18 7.73 6.06
CA PHE A 317 -19.62 7.57 6.20
C PHE A 317 -20.26 6.93 4.95
N ASN A 318 -19.93 7.39 3.74
CA ASN A 318 -20.48 6.80 2.52
C ASN A 318 -20.08 5.33 2.36
N ARG A 319 -18.83 4.98 2.73
CA ARG A 319 -18.39 3.58 2.74
C ARG A 319 -19.17 2.75 3.76
N ALA A 320 -19.45 3.31 4.94
CA ALA A 320 -20.30 2.67 5.95
C ALA A 320 -21.69 2.36 5.39
N GLN A 321 -22.35 3.32 4.73
CA GLN A 321 -23.68 3.13 4.15
C GLN A 321 -23.72 1.98 3.13
N VAL A 322 -22.75 1.95 2.20
CA VAL A 322 -22.65 0.86 1.21
C VAL A 322 -22.43 -0.50 1.88
N LEU A 323 -21.63 -0.56 2.95
CA LEU A 323 -21.44 -1.80 3.72
C LEU A 323 -22.69 -2.22 4.50
N TYR A 324 -23.48 -1.26 5.01
CA TYR A 324 -24.80 -1.54 5.59
C TYR A 324 -25.73 -2.15 4.54
N PHE A 325 -25.81 -1.57 3.34
CA PHE A 325 -26.62 -2.12 2.25
C PHE A 325 -26.16 -3.54 1.85
N LEU A 326 -24.86 -3.80 1.80
CA LEU A 326 -24.33 -5.16 1.59
C LEU A 326 -24.82 -6.13 2.67
N GLY A 327 -24.78 -5.72 3.95
CA GLY A 327 -25.26 -6.53 5.07
C GLY A 327 -26.76 -6.79 5.01
N GLU A 328 -27.56 -5.76 4.73
CA GLU A 328 -29.01 -5.84 4.58
C GLU A 328 -29.41 -6.75 3.41
N ASN A 329 -28.81 -6.55 2.23
CA ASN A 329 -29.10 -7.35 1.04
C ASN A 329 -28.68 -8.82 1.21
N LEU A 330 -27.56 -9.09 1.91
CA LEU A 330 -27.20 -10.46 2.28
C LEU A 330 -28.19 -11.05 3.30
N SER A 331 -28.65 -10.26 4.27
CA SER A 331 -29.63 -10.69 5.28
C SER A 331 -30.95 -11.11 4.64
N VAL A 332 -31.45 -10.34 3.66
CA VAL A 332 -32.66 -10.69 2.90
C VAL A 332 -32.53 -12.03 2.18
N ARG A 333 -31.34 -12.36 1.67
CA ARG A 333 -31.04 -13.61 0.97
C ARG A 333 -30.41 -14.69 1.87
N ALA A 334 -30.46 -14.54 3.19
CA ALA A 334 -29.73 -15.41 4.12
C ALA A 334 -30.10 -16.89 3.99
N ASP A 335 -31.40 -17.20 3.86
CA ASP A 335 -31.87 -18.58 3.72
C ASP A 335 -31.42 -19.24 2.41
N GLU A 336 -31.31 -18.46 1.33
CA GLU A 336 -30.78 -18.90 0.04
C GLU A 336 -29.30 -19.29 0.17
N PHE A 337 -28.49 -18.42 0.77
CA PHE A 337 -27.07 -18.69 1.02
C PHE A 337 -26.86 -19.88 1.96
N ALA A 338 -27.68 -20.02 3.00
CA ALA A 338 -27.61 -21.16 3.91
C ALA A 338 -27.95 -22.47 3.19
N ALA A 339 -28.98 -22.50 2.34
CA ALA A 339 -29.33 -23.66 1.53
C ALA A 339 -28.21 -24.04 0.54
N ARG A 340 -27.60 -23.03 -0.09
CA ARG A 340 -26.43 -23.21 -0.96
C ARG A 340 -25.24 -23.81 -0.20
N LEU A 341 -24.99 -23.35 1.03
CA LEU A 341 -23.91 -23.84 1.90
C LEU A 341 -24.09 -25.32 2.23
N ILE A 342 -25.30 -25.71 2.64
CA ILE A 342 -25.66 -27.10 2.90
C ILE A 342 -25.42 -27.95 1.65
N SER A 343 -25.91 -27.50 0.50
CA SER A 343 -25.82 -28.27 -0.74
C SER A 343 -24.36 -28.49 -1.17
N LEU A 344 -23.56 -27.43 -1.28
CA LEU A 344 -22.21 -27.53 -1.85
C LEU A 344 -21.20 -28.16 -0.90
N THR A 345 -21.29 -27.85 0.40
CA THR A 345 -20.26 -28.24 1.38
C THR A 345 -20.65 -29.44 2.23
N GLY A 346 -21.95 -29.74 2.34
CA GLY A 346 -22.47 -30.78 3.21
C GLY A 346 -22.53 -30.35 4.68
N ALA A 347 -22.35 -29.06 4.97
CA ALA A 347 -22.52 -28.50 6.29
C ALA A 347 -23.93 -28.80 6.84
N SER A 348 -24.03 -28.99 8.16
CA SER A 348 -25.33 -29.10 8.82
C SER A 348 -26.09 -27.78 8.69
N ALA A 349 -27.43 -27.84 8.73
CA ALA A 349 -28.26 -26.63 8.64
C ALA A 349 -27.87 -25.58 9.70
N LYS A 350 -27.54 -26.03 10.92
CA LYS A 350 -27.05 -25.17 12.00
C LYS A 350 -25.72 -24.50 11.64
N ALA A 351 -24.76 -25.24 11.09
CA ALA A 351 -23.45 -24.70 10.73
C ALA A 351 -23.54 -23.73 9.54
N ALA A 352 -24.33 -24.07 8.52
CA ALA A 352 -24.57 -23.20 7.37
C ALA A 352 -25.24 -21.89 7.78
N ARG A 353 -26.28 -21.96 8.62
CA ARG A 353 -26.95 -20.77 9.14
C ARG A 353 -26.01 -19.90 9.97
N ALA A 354 -25.22 -20.51 10.86
CA ALA A 354 -24.24 -19.79 11.66
C ALA A 354 -23.17 -19.08 10.80
N GLU A 355 -22.74 -19.67 9.68
CA GLU A 355 -21.79 -19.01 8.77
C GLU A 355 -22.40 -17.79 8.08
N VAL A 356 -23.67 -17.88 7.65
CA VAL A 356 -24.38 -16.74 7.03
C VAL A 356 -24.62 -15.63 8.05
N ASP A 357 -25.13 -15.97 9.24
CA ASP A 357 -25.40 -15.00 10.30
C ASP A 357 -24.11 -14.26 10.71
N ALA A 358 -23.00 -15.00 10.87
CA ALA A 358 -21.69 -14.40 11.14
C ALA A 358 -21.17 -13.51 10.00
N SER A 359 -21.52 -13.83 8.75
CA SER A 359 -21.14 -13.01 7.58
C SER A 359 -21.92 -11.69 7.55
N VAL A 360 -23.22 -11.74 7.85
CA VAL A 360 -24.06 -10.54 7.99
C VAL A 360 -23.57 -9.67 9.15
N GLU A 361 -23.31 -10.26 10.32
CA GLU A 361 -22.76 -9.56 11.48
C GLU A 361 -21.41 -8.91 11.14
N ARG A 362 -20.54 -9.61 10.40
CA ARG A 362 -19.24 -9.09 9.97
C ARG A 362 -19.36 -7.87 9.06
N LEU A 363 -20.33 -7.85 8.14
CA LEU A 363 -20.61 -6.69 7.30
C LEU A 363 -21.03 -5.49 8.14
N PHE A 364 -21.94 -5.69 9.09
CA PHE A 364 -22.40 -4.62 9.98
C PHE A 364 -21.30 -4.12 10.92
N ALA A 365 -20.46 -5.01 11.45
CA ALA A 365 -19.32 -4.61 12.26
C ALA A 365 -18.29 -3.81 11.45
N ALA A 366 -17.96 -4.26 10.23
CA ALA A 366 -17.07 -3.53 9.34
C ALA A 366 -17.66 -2.18 8.90
N ALA A 367 -18.97 -2.12 8.62
CA ALA A 367 -19.69 -0.87 8.34
C ALA A 367 -19.60 0.11 9.52
N GLY A 368 -19.84 -0.37 10.74
CA GLY A 368 -19.74 0.43 11.96
C GLY A 368 -18.33 0.98 12.22
N MET A 369 -17.29 0.26 11.78
CA MET A 369 -15.89 0.66 11.92
C MET A 369 -15.37 1.55 10.78
N ALA A 370 -16.08 1.65 9.65
CA ALA A 370 -15.60 2.37 8.46
C ALA A 370 -15.24 3.84 8.74
N ASP A 371 -15.95 4.49 9.68
CA ASP A 371 -15.78 5.87 10.14
C ASP A 371 -15.35 6.00 11.61
N LYS A 372 -14.97 4.89 12.25
CA LYS A 372 -14.57 4.84 13.67
C LYS A 372 -13.20 4.21 13.91
N TYR A 373 -12.53 3.75 12.86
CA TYR A 373 -11.15 3.28 12.95
C TYR A 373 -10.15 4.44 12.84
N GLU A 374 -10.13 5.27 13.88
CA GLU A 374 -9.38 6.52 13.92
C GLU A 374 -7.87 6.31 14.10
N GLY A 375 -7.11 7.31 13.64
CA GLY A 375 -5.68 7.42 13.89
C GLY A 375 -5.37 7.85 15.32
N SER A 376 -4.16 8.37 15.54
CA SER A 376 -3.71 8.87 16.84
C SER A 376 -3.03 10.23 16.72
N VAL A 377 -2.96 10.97 17.82
CA VAL A 377 -2.16 12.21 17.92
C VAL A 377 -1.03 11.96 18.90
N HIS A 378 0.21 12.13 18.43
CA HIS A 378 1.40 12.03 19.26
C HIS A 378 1.93 13.44 19.61
N GLN A 379 2.52 13.56 20.79
CA GLN A 379 3.06 14.81 21.33
C GLN A 379 4.58 14.67 21.52
N PRO A 380 5.37 14.82 20.44
CA PRO A 380 6.83 14.83 20.55
C PRO A 380 7.30 16.02 21.40
N PRO A 381 8.50 15.98 22.01
CA PRO A 381 9.04 17.06 22.85
C PRO A 381 9.55 18.25 22.01
N SER A 382 8.68 18.80 21.16
CA SER A 382 8.93 19.92 20.24
C SER A 382 7.65 20.73 20.05
N ARG A 383 7.70 21.89 19.39
CA ARG A 383 6.52 22.73 19.09
C ARG A 383 5.68 22.18 17.93
N THR A 384 5.44 20.88 17.93
CA THR A 384 4.66 20.17 16.92
C THR A 384 3.83 19.06 17.55
N VAL A 385 2.78 18.67 16.85
CA VAL A 385 2.12 17.39 17.08
C VAL A 385 2.22 16.54 15.83
N THR A 386 2.18 15.23 16.00
CA THR A 386 2.20 14.28 14.88
C THR A 386 0.85 13.60 14.78
N LEU A 387 0.17 13.81 13.66
CA LEU A 387 -1.08 13.15 13.33
C LEU A 387 -0.75 11.81 12.67
N ALA A 388 -0.92 10.70 13.39
CA ALA A 388 -0.79 9.35 12.87
C ALA A 388 -2.09 8.95 12.18
N LEU A 389 -2.23 9.32 10.92
CA LEU A 389 -3.43 9.13 10.13
C LEU A 389 -3.46 7.73 9.50
N HIS A 390 -4.63 7.11 9.47
CA HIS A 390 -4.87 5.90 8.69
C HIS A 390 -5.25 6.25 7.25
N GLU A 391 -4.53 5.69 6.28
CA GLU A 391 -4.89 5.75 4.86
C GLU A 391 -5.07 4.34 4.28
N PRO A 392 -5.91 4.14 3.26
CA PRO A 392 -6.02 2.82 2.62
C PRO A 392 -4.66 2.38 2.07
N VAL A 393 -4.41 1.07 2.11
CA VAL A 393 -3.26 0.46 1.41
C VAL A 393 -3.34 0.73 -0.10
N GLY A 394 -4.56 0.69 -0.65
CA GLY A 394 -4.84 0.97 -2.06
C GLY A 394 -5.58 -0.18 -2.72
N THR A 395 -4.96 -0.84 -3.69
CA THR A 395 -5.52 -2.01 -4.37
C THR A 395 -4.98 -3.31 -3.76
N LEU A 396 -5.89 -4.09 -3.17
CA LEU A 396 -5.59 -5.33 -2.46
C LEU A 396 -6.00 -6.57 -3.27
N GLY A 397 -5.08 -7.52 -3.38
CA GLY A 397 -5.40 -8.88 -3.83
C GLY A 397 -5.78 -9.74 -2.64
N ILE A 398 -6.83 -10.54 -2.75
CA ILE A 398 -7.29 -11.41 -1.65
C ILE A 398 -7.54 -12.82 -2.20
N VAL A 399 -6.78 -13.80 -1.71
CA VAL A 399 -6.90 -15.22 -2.10
C VAL A 399 -7.46 -16.00 -0.93
N LEU A 400 -8.57 -16.68 -1.17
CA LEU A 400 -9.38 -17.33 -0.13
C LEU A 400 -9.27 -18.85 -0.17
N PRO A 401 -9.42 -19.52 0.98
CA PRO A 401 -9.39 -20.97 1.05
C PRO A 401 -10.77 -21.54 0.68
N ASP A 402 -10.86 -22.86 0.66
CA ASP A 402 -12.16 -23.53 0.47
C ASP A 402 -13.00 -23.54 1.74
N GLN A 403 -12.39 -23.50 2.93
CA GLN A 403 -13.10 -23.54 4.20
C GLN A 403 -13.74 -22.18 4.53
N ASN A 404 -14.96 -22.22 5.06
CA ASN A 404 -15.80 -21.04 5.32
C ASN A 404 -15.89 -20.11 4.09
N PRO A 405 -16.37 -20.62 2.94
CA PRO A 405 -16.26 -19.90 1.68
C PRO A 405 -17.03 -18.59 1.66
N LEU A 406 -18.12 -18.45 2.44
CA LEU A 406 -18.84 -17.17 2.56
C LEU A 406 -18.20 -16.29 3.62
N LEU A 407 -18.05 -16.80 4.85
CA LEU A 407 -17.56 -15.99 5.96
C LEU A 407 -16.10 -15.56 5.78
N GLY A 408 -15.23 -16.42 5.24
CA GLY A 408 -13.85 -16.05 4.93
C GLY A 408 -13.76 -14.98 3.85
N PHE A 409 -14.65 -15.01 2.86
CA PHE A 409 -14.77 -13.94 1.86
C PHE A 409 -15.16 -12.63 2.53
N ILE A 410 -16.25 -12.62 3.29
CA ILE A 410 -16.77 -11.41 3.91
C ILE A 410 -15.82 -10.87 5.00
N ALA A 411 -15.21 -11.73 5.81
CA ALA A 411 -14.29 -11.35 6.89
C ALA A 411 -12.98 -10.72 6.40
N THR A 412 -12.65 -10.88 5.12
CA THR A 412 -11.51 -10.20 4.49
C THR A 412 -11.95 -9.01 3.65
N VAL A 413 -12.98 -9.18 2.81
CA VAL A 413 -13.44 -8.12 1.89
C VAL A 413 -14.07 -6.95 2.62
N ALA A 414 -14.92 -7.19 3.63
CA ALA A 414 -15.62 -6.12 4.34
C ALA A 414 -14.69 -5.12 5.06
N PRO A 415 -13.71 -5.56 5.89
CA PRO A 415 -12.78 -4.61 6.52
C PRO A 415 -11.88 -3.89 5.51
N ALA A 416 -11.47 -4.55 4.42
CA ALA A 416 -10.71 -3.90 3.35
C ALA A 416 -11.51 -2.77 2.69
N LEU A 417 -12.78 -3.01 2.36
CA LEU A 417 -13.70 -2.01 1.83
C LEU A 417 -13.96 -0.87 2.83
N ALA A 418 -14.16 -1.20 4.10
CA ALA A 418 -14.43 -0.22 5.15
C ALA A 418 -13.32 0.85 5.23
N MET A 419 -12.06 0.42 5.07
CA MET A 419 -10.89 1.31 5.09
C MET A 419 -10.59 1.99 3.75
N GLY A 420 -11.42 1.78 2.71
CA GLY A 420 -11.31 2.49 1.43
C GLY A 420 -10.46 1.79 0.37
N ASN A 421 -10.11 0.51 0.57
CA ASN A 421 -9.34 -0.24 -0.41
C ASN A 421 -10.23 -0.73 -1.56
N THR A 422 -9.63 -0.87 -2.75
CA THR A 422 -10.23 -1.59 -3.89
C THR A 422 -9.70 -3.02 -3.91
N ILE A 423 -10.50 -3.97 -4.39
CA ILE A 423 -10.23 -5.40 -4.14
C ILE A 423 -10.26 -6.21 -5.44
N VAL A 424 -9.29 -7.11 -5.56
CA VAL A 424 -9.30 -8.24 -6.51
C VAL A 424 -9.30 -9.53 -5.72
N ALA A 425 -10.46 -10.17 -5.60
CA ALA A 425 -10.66 -11.38 -4.83
C ALA A 425 -10.63 -12.64 -5.72
N ILE A 426 -9.91 -13.65 -5.28
CA ILE A 426 -9.96 -15.02 -5.80
C ILE A 426 -10.66 -15.87 -4.74
N PRO A 427 -11.92 -16.28 -4.96
CA PRO A 427 -12.70 -17.03 -3.99
C PRO A 427 -12.22 -18.48 -3.89
N SER A 428 -12.93 -19.29 -3.09
CA SER A 428 -12.74 -20.74 -3.04
C SER A 428 -12.69 -21.32 -4.46
N GLU A 429 -11.63 -22.08 -4.75
CA GLU A 429 -11.51 -22.79 -6.02
C GLU A 429 -12.57 -23.90 -6.11
N ARG A 430 -12.81 -24.60 -4.99
CA ARG A 430 -13.73 -25.74 -4.94
C ARG A 430 -15.20 -25.33 -4.96
N TRP A 431 -15.55 -24.26 -4.25
CA TRP A 431 -16.92 -23.79 -4.11
C TRP A 431 -17.06 -22.31 -4.50
N PRO A 432 -16.72 -21.95 -5.75
CA PRO A 432 -16.75 -20.55 -6.22
C PRO A 432 -18.17 -19.98 -6.32
N LEU A 433 -19.19 -20.86 -6.38
CA LEU A 433 -20.57 -20.47 -6.62
C LEU A 433 -21.15 -19.56 -5.52
N PHE A 434 -20.62 -19.61 -4.30
CA PHE A 434 -21.00 -18.66 -3.25
C PHE A 434 -20.60 -17.22 -3.62
N ALA A 435 -19.39 -17.06 -4.15
CA ALA A 435 -18.91 -15.75 -4.59
C ALA A 435 -19.68 -15.26 -5.81
N THR A 436 -20.12 -16.16 -6.70
CA THR A 436 -20.93 -15.76 -7.85
C THR A 436 -22.34 -15.34 -7.47
N ASP A 437 -22.92 -15.95 -6.44
CA ASP A 437 -24.24 -15.56 -5.94
C ASP A 437 -24.19 -14.17 -5.26
N LEU A 438 -23.02 -13.77 -4.72
CA LEU A 438 -22.78 -12.43 -4.17
C LEU A 438 -22.77 -11.32 -5.23
N TYR A 439 -22.62 -11.63 -6.53
CA TYR A 439 -22.56 -10.59 -7.57
C TYR A 439 -23.81 -9.69 -7.55
N GLN A 440 -24.99 -10.31 -7.44
CA GLN A 440 -26.24 -9.56 -7.36
C GLN A 440 -26.35 -8.75 -6.06
N ILE A 441 -25.81 -9.24 -4.94
CA ILE A 441 -25.78 -8.47 -3.68
C ILE A 441 -24.88 -7.26 -3.84
N ILE A 442 -23.70 -7.42 -4.44
CA ILE A 442 -22.77 -6.32 -4.71
C ILE A 442 -23.42 -5.26 -5.62
N GLU A 443 -24.07 -5.69 -6.70
CA GLU A 443 -24.80 -4.81 -7.62
C GLU A 443 -25.95 -4.08 -6.94
N THR A 444 -26.73 -4.78 -6.11
CA THR A 444 -27.91 -4.21 -5.42
C THR A 444 -27.54 -3.28 -4.25
N SER A 445 -26.27 -3.31 -3.81
CA SER A 445 -25.77 -2.50 -2.69
C SER A 445 -25.02 -1.26 -3.15
N ASP A 446 -25.11 -0.89 -4.43
CA ASP A 446 -24.46 0.28 -5.02
C ASP A 446 -22.94 0.34 -4.80
N VAL A 447 -22.29 -0.82 -4.75
CA VAL A 447 -20.83 -0.89 -4.68
C VAL A 447 -20.24 -0.33 -5.98
N PRO A 448 -19.39 0.72 -5.92
CA PRO A 448 -18.87 1.34 -7.15
C PRO A 448 -18.13 0.35 -8.04
N ALA A 449 -18.27 0.53 -9.35
CA ALA A 449 -17.57 -0.27 -10.35
C ALA A 449 -16.06 -0.29 -10.08
N GLY A 450 -15.50 -1.49 -9.92
CA GLY A 450 -14.08 -1.70 -9.65
C GLY A 450 -13.71 -1.71 -8.16
N ALA A 451 -14.58 -1.32 -7.24
CA ALA A 451 -14.29 -1.41 -5.80
C ALA A 451 -14.14 -2.87 -5.35
N VAL A 452 -14.97 -3.78 -5.90
CA VAL A 452 -14.85 -5.23 -5.74
C VAL A 452 -14.79 -5.88 -7.11
N ASN A 453 -13.77 -6.72 -7.32
CA ASN A 453 -13.60 -7.55 -8.50
C ASN A 453 -13.36 -8.99 -8.04
N ILE A 454 -14.00 -9.97 -8.67
CA ILE A 454 -13.96 -11.38 -8.29
C ILE A 454 -13.57 -12.20 -9.52
N VAL A 455 -12.46 -12.94 -9.40
CA VAL A 455 -11.92 -13.82 -10.45
C VAL A 455 -11.89 -15.26 -9.91
N THR A 456 -12.82 -16.10 -10.38
CA THR A 456 -12.85 -17.53 -10.09
C THR A 456 -11.79 -18.28 -10.91
N GLY A 457 -11.26 -19.39 -10.41
CA GLY A 457 -10.28 -20.21 -11.14
C GLY A 457 -9.29 -20.95 -10.22
N LYS A 458 -8.16 -21.38 -10.79
CA LYS A 458 -7.09 -22.09 -10.07
C LYS A 458 -6.39 -21.15 -9.09
N SER A 459 -6.75 -21.23 -7.81
CA SER A 459 -6.39 -20.17 -6.86
C SER A 459 -4.89 -20.07 -6.63
N GLY A 460 -4.16 -21.20 -6.66
CA GLY A 460 -2.69 -21.20 -6.54
C GLY A 460 -1.98 -20.55 -7.74
N GLU A 461 -2.50 -20.72 -8.96
CA GLU A 461 -1.95 -20.10 -10.16
C GLU A 461 -2.25 -18.61 -10.19
N LEU A 462 -3.50 -18.23 -9.92
CA LEU A 462 -3.93 -16.83 -9.90
C LEU A 462 -3.28 -16.03 -8.75
N ALA A 463 -3.02 -16.66 -7.61
CA ALA A 463 -2.28 -16.04 -6.50
C ALA A 463 -0.87 -15.62 -6.91
N ARG A 464 -0.16 -16.46 -7.67
CA ARG A 464 1.16 -16.15 -8.23
C ARG A 464 1.12 -15.00 -9.24
N VAL A 465 0.04 -14.92 -10.02
CA VAL A 465 -0.17 -13.78 -10.92
C VAL A 465 -0.34 -12.48 -10.13
N LEU A 466 -1.16 -12.47 -9.08
CA LEU A 466 -1.32 -11.30 -8.20
C LEU A 466 0.01 -10.93 -7.52
N ALA A 467 0.78 -11.92 -7.05
CA ALA A 467 2.06 -11.68 -6.40
C ALA A 467 3.05 -10.93 -7.31
N LYS A 468 3.08 -11.27 -8.61
CA LYS A 468 3.94 -10.62 -9.63
C LYS A 468 3.38 -9.32 -10.19
N HIS A 469 2.18 -8.91 -9.80
CA HIS A 469 1.57 -7.72 -10.38
C HIS A 469 2.15 -6.45 -9.73
N ASP A 470 2.80 -5.61 -10.52
CA ASP A 470 3.45 -4.38 -10.01
C ASP A 470 2.43 -3.31 -9.60
N ASP A 471 1.25 -3.34 -10.22
CA ASP A 471 0.17 -2.40 -9.92
C ASP A 471 -0.75 -2.85 -8.77
N LEU A 472 -0.25 -3.70 -7.87
CA LEU A 472 -0.95 -4.17 -6.67
C LEU A 472 -0.18 -3.75 -5.42
N ASP A 473 -0.85 -3.11 -4.45
CA ASP A 473 -0.19 -2.51 -3.28
C ASP A 473 -0.05 -3.51 -2.11
N GLY A 474 -0.98 -4.45 -2.02
CA GLY A 474 -0.97 -5.49 -0.98
C GLY A 474 -1.67 -6.77 -1.40
N LEU A 475 -1.33 -7.86 -0.73
CA LEU A 475 -1.81 -9.20 -1.07
C LEU A 475 -2.02 -10.03 0.20
N TRP A 476 -3.23 -10.55 0.35
CA TRP A 476 -3.60 -11.46 1.44
C TRP A 476 -3.84 -12.85 0.87
N VAL A 477 -3.12 -13.85 1.38
CA VAL A 477 -3.19 -15.22 0.88
C VAL A 477 -3.48 -16.20 2.00
N ILE A 478 -4.69 -16.72 1.97
CA ILE A 478 -5.14 -17.79 2.84
C ILE A 478 -5.17 -19.06 2.00
N ALA A 479 -4.02 -19.71 1.88
CA ALA A 479 -3.81 -20.88 1.04
C ALA A 479 -2.84 -21.88 1.68
N ASP A 480 -2.62 -23.01 1.02
CA ASP A 480 -1.62 -23.99 1.41
C ASP A 480 -0.20 -23.39 1.51
N ARG A 481 0.71 -24.12 2.16
CA ARG A 481 2.07 -23.62 2.45
C ARG A 481 2.88 -23.34 1.20
N ASP A 482 2.69 -24.11 0.13
CA ASP A 482 3.46 -23.96 -1.11
C ASP A 482 3.01 -22.73 -1.88
N THR A 483 1.69 -22.49 -1.94
CA THR A 483 1.12 -21.27 -2.49
C THR A 483 1.58 -20.04 -1.69
N CYS A 484 1.51 -20.08 -0.35
CA CYS A 484 1.99 -18.99 0.51
C CYS A 484 3.47 -18.67 0.27
N LYS A 485 4.32 -19.71 0.25
CA LYS A 485 5.76 -19.57 -0.01
C LYS A 485 6.04 -18.98 -1.38
N ALA A 486 5.33 -19.44 -2.42
CA ALA A 486 5.50 -18.94 -3.78
C ALA A 486 5.12 -17.45 -3.87
N VAL A 487 3.99 -17.07 -3.28
CA VAL A 487 3.53 -15.68 -3.27
C VAL A 487 4.51 -14.76 -2.54
N GLU A 488 4.98 -15.14 -1.35
CA GLU A 488 5.97 -14.35 -0.61
C GLU A 488 7.24 -14.12 -1.43
N LEU A 489 7.73 -15.16 -2.13
CA LEU A 489 8.90 -15.04 -2.99
C LEU A 489 8.65 -14.13 -4.20
N GLU A 490 7.52 -14.32 -4.88
CA GLU A 490 7.19 -13.62 -6.12
C GLU A 490 6.75 -12.17 -5.90
N SER A 491 6.34 -11.81 -4.67
CA SER A 491 5.98 -10.44 -4.28
C SER A 491 7.14 -9.46 -4.18
N ALA A 492 8.38 -9.96 -4.17
CA ALA A 492 9.59 -9.14 -3.98
C ALA A 492 9.85 -8.12 -5.10
N GLY A 493 9.16 -8.23 -6.25
CA GLY A 493 9.35 -7.34 -7.41
C GLY A 493 9.07 -5.87 -7.11
N ASN A 494 7.92 -5.56 -6.49
CA ASN A 494 7.54 -4.19 -6.11
C ASN A 494 7.45 -3.99 -4.58
N LEU A 495 7.85 -5.01 -3.81
CA LEU A 495 7.80 -5.03 -2.34
C LEU A 495 6.42 -4.76 -1.72
N LYS A 496 5.34 -5.10 -2.42
CA LYS A 496 3.96 -5.04 -1.90
C LYS A 496 3.83 -5.73 -0.54
N ARG A 497 2.94 -5.21 0.32
CA ARG A 497 2.68 -5.84 1.62
C ARG A 497 2.00 -7.19 1.43
N VAL A 498 2.61 -8.26 1.94
CA VAL A 498 2.04 -9.60 1.89
C VAL A 498 1.69 -10.09 3.28
N TRP A 499 0.46 -10.56 3.43
CA TRP A 499 0.06 -11.38 4.57
C TRP A 499 -0.33 -12.77 4.09
N THR A 500 0.32 -13.80 4.63
CA THR A 500 -0.08 -15.19 4.41
C THR A 500 -0.47 -15.86 5.72
N THR A 501 -1.30 -16.89 5.63
CA THR A 501 -1.61 -17.74 6.78
C THR A 501 -0.67 -18.93 6.91
N ASN A 502 0.27 -19.10 5.98
CA ASN A 502 1.24 -20.20 5.96
C ASN A 502 0.56 -21.58 6.14
N GLY A 503 -0.48 -21.85 5.34
CA GLY A 503 -1.20 -23.13 5.36
C GLY A 503 -2.21 -23.29 6.50
N ARG A 504 -2.60 -22.21 7.19
CA ARG A 504 -3.51 -22.26 8.34
C ARG A 504 -4.80 -21.51 8.07
N LEU A 505 -5.89 -21.97 8.69
CA LEU A 505 -7.19 -21.30 8.61
C LEU A 505 -7.33 -20.31 9.78
N PRO A 506 -7.57 -19.02 9.52
CA PRO A 506 -7.93 -18.06 10.56
C PRO A 506 -9.26 -18.42 11.23
N ASP A 507 -9.40 -18.11 12.52
CA ASP A 507 -10.65 -18.27 13.25
C ASP A 507 -11.59 -17.09 12.94
N TRP A 508 -12.32 -17.18 11.83
CA TRP A 508 -13.23 -16.12 11.38
C TRP A 508 -14.43 -15.90 12.31
N GLN A 509 -14.72 -16.85 13.20
CA GLN A 509 -15.81 -16.76 14.16
C GLN A 509 -15.44 -16.01 15.44
N ALA A 510 -14.18 -15.59 15.59
CA ALA A 510 -13.71 -14.89 16.78
C ALA A 510 -14.19 -13.42 16.92
N GLY A 511 -15.26 -13.03 16.21
CA GLY A 511 -15.83 -11.67 16.27
C GLY A 511 -14.78 -10.59 16.03
N ASP A 512 -14.68 -9.64 16.96
CA ASP A 512 -13.72 -8.52 16.95
C ASP A 512 -12.26 -8.98 16.89
N ALA A 513 -11.92 -10.10 17.53
CA ALA A 513 -10.56 -10.63 17.50
C ALA A 513 -10.13 -11.11 16.10
N ALA A 514 -11.09 -11.35 15.20
CA ALA A 514 -10.83 -11.55 13.78
C ALA A 514 -11.00 -10.27 12.94
N LEU A 515 -11.69 -9.23 13.44
CA LEU A 515 -11.93 -7.98 12.70
C LEU A 515 -10.74 -7.03 12.79
N ASP A 516 -10.31 -6.72 14.00
CA ASP A 516 -9.26 -5.72 14.26
C ASP A 516 -7.96 -6.02 13.50
N PRO A 517 -7.46 -7.28 13.45
CA PRO A 517 -6.28 -7.58 12.65
C PRO A 517 -6.45 -7.29 11.17
N MET A 518 -7.67 -7.43 10.64
CA MET A 518 -7.97 -7.16 9.24
C MET A 518 -8.10 -5.66 8.97
N LEU A 519 -8.73 -4.90 9.86
CA LEU A 519 -8.78 -3.43 9.77
C LEU A 519 -7.37 -2.83 9.77
N ARG A 520 -6.52 -3.25 10.70
CA ARG A 520 -5.11 -2.80 10.76
C ARG A 520 -4.32 -3.16 9.50
N ARG A 521 -4.58 -4.34 8.91
CA ARG A 521 -3.95 -4.76 7.64
C ARG A 521 -4.47 -3.99 6.43
N SER A 522 -5.61 -3.33 6.57
CA SER A 522 -6.28 -2.58 5.50
C SER A 522 -5.85 -1.12 5.46
N VAL A 523 -4.95 -0.68 6.35
CA VAL A 523 -4.45 0.69 6.39
C VAL A 523 -2.92 0.74 6.37
N GLU A 524 -2.40 1.86 5.87
CA GLU A 524 -1.09 2.40 6.16
C GLU A 524 -1.21 3.47 7.24
N VAL A 525 -0.16 3.65 8.04
CA VAL A 525 -0.06 4.80 8.94
C VAL A 525 0.78 5.88 8.26
N LYS A 526 0.21 7.06 8.10
CA LYS A 526 0.91 8.27 7.63
C LYS A 526 1.04 9.25 8.78
N ASN A 527 2.26 9.57 9.17
CA ASN A 527 2.55 10.55 10.20
C ASN A 527 2.71 11.94 9.60
N VAL A 528 1.78 12.85 9.89
CA VAL A 528 1.84 14.25 9.46
C VAL A 528 2.23 15.11 10.66
N TRP A 529 3.42 15.68 10.61
CA TRP A 529 3.94 16.60 11.62
C TRP A 529 3.47 18.01 11.31
N VAL A 530 2.80 18.63 12.27
CA VAL A 530 2.21 19.96 12.10
C VAL A 530 2.65 20.88 13.25
N PRO A 531 2.94 22.16 12.96
CA PRO A 531 3.17 23.15 14.00
C PRO A 531 2.00 23.20 14.99
N TYR A 532 2.32 23.12 16.28
CA TYR A 532 1.34 23.23 17.36
C TYR A 532 2.06 23.74 18.59
N VAL A 533 1.64 24.91 19.08
CA VAL A 533 2.19 25.52 20.30
C VAL A 533 1.16 25.29 21.39
N ASP A 534 1.57 24.57 22.43
CA ASP A 534 0.80 24.28 23.64
C ASP A 534 0.83 25.44 24.65
#